data_AF-A0A0G1R389-F1
#
_entry.id   AF-A0A0G1R389-F1
#
_cell.length_a   1.000
_cell.length_b   1.000
_cell.length_c   1.000
_cell.angle_alpha   90.00
_cell.angle_beta   90.00
_cell.angle_gamma   90.00
#
_symmetry.space_group_name_H-M   'P 1'
#
loop_
_entity.id
_entity.type
_entity.pdbx_description
1 polymer ?
#
loop_
_entity_poly.entity_id
_entity_poly.type
_entity_poly.pdbx_seq_one_letter_code
_entity_poly.pdbx_strand_id
1 'polypeptide(L)'
;MITTTHRRFSRPAGRGGAGGPTRLGGHGRQQGSHAIRVEHKMHAPITKGILRVVPLGGVEEVGRNMMFFEYNDDIIIIDMGLQFPEENTPGIDFIIPNVTYLKSKRKNIRGVIITHGHYDHIGAIPYLSGELGAPTIYAMPLTRALILKRQQDFKHLPRLNTEEIRADSRLKLGIFDVEFFHVNHNIFDTVGVAIHTPAGIVCHTADFKFDNNPVGDVPADYAKMERLAQEGVLLLMSDSTGAERPGHSISEKDIEQNLEEIFEKSKGRISDISKSPRGS
;
A
#
# COMPACT_ATOMS: atom_id res chain seq x y z
N MET A 1 -8.67 -13.27 -5.63
CA MET A 1 -9.58 -14.35 -5.20
C MET A 1 -9.25 -15.60 -6.02
N ILE A 2 -8.41 -16.48 -5.48
CA ILE A 2 -8.08 -17.77 -6.11
C ILE A 2 -9.09 -18.78 -5.59
N THR A 3 -10.08 -19.11 -6.41
CA THR A 3 -11.01 -20.22 -6.14
C THR A 3 -10.38 -21.51 -6.67
N THR A 4 -9.80 -22.29 -5.77
CA THR A 4 -9.32 -23.64 -6.07
C THR A 4 -10.52 -24.60 -6.12
N THR A 5 -10.94 -24.99 -7.31
CA THR A 5 -11.90 -26.09 -7.49
C THR A 5 -11.13 -27.38 -7.76
N HIS A 6 -11.13 -28.29 -6.79
CA HIS A 6 -10.60 -29.64 -6.98
C HIS A 6 -11.52 -30.44 -7.91
N ARG A 7 -11.06 -30.72 -9.14
CA ARG A 7 -11.64 -31.80 -9.96
C ARG A 7 -10.80 -33.07 -9.78
N ARG A 8 -11.44 -34.12 -9.24
CA ARG A 8 -10.93 -35.49 -9.22
C ARG A 8 -10.72 -35.99 -10.65
N PHE A 9 -9.51 -36.44 -10.98
CA PHE A 9 -9.24 -37.19 -12.20
C PHE A 9 -9.55 -38.67 -11.98
N SER A 10 -10.57 -39.18 -12.67
CA SER A 10 -10.80 -40.60 -12.89
C SER A 10 -9.91 -41.10 -14.03
N ARG A 11 -9.17 -42.19 -13.82
CA ARG A 11 -8.35 -42.87 -14.85
C ARG A 11 -9.25 -43.53 -15.89
N PRO A 12 -8.98 -43.45 -17.21
CA PRO A 12 -9.59 -44.33 -18.17
C PRO A 12 -8.88 -45.69 -18.19
N ALA A 13 -9.68 -46.73 -18.39
CA ALA A 13 -9.27 -48.12 -18.52
C ALA A 13 -8.48 -48.38 -19.81
N GLY A 14 -7.46 -49.23 -19.73
CA GLY A 14 -6.69 -49.70 -20.88
C GLY A 14 -7.48 -50.71 -21.72
N ARG A 15 -7.35 -50.58 -23.05
CA ARG A 15 -7.64 -51.64 -24.02
C ARG A 15 -6.44 -51.78 -24.94
N GLY A 16 -6.02 -53.03 -25.14
CA GLY A 16 -4.82 -53.41 -25.88
C GLY A 16 -4.97 -53.42 -27.40
N GLY A 17 -3.85 -53.71 -28.06
CA GLY A 17 -3.74 -53.99 -29.48
C GLY A 17 -2.28 -54.13 -29.89
N ALA A 18 -1.90 -55.33 -30.33
CA ALA A 18 -0.55 -55.72 -30.74
C ALA A 18 -0.26 -55.33 -32.21
N GLY A 19 1.04 -55.19 -32.56
CA GLY A 19 1.48 -55.28 -33.96
C GLY A 19 2.81 -54.60 -34.33
N GLY A 20 3.89 -55.40 -34.41
CA GLY A 20 4.89 -55.40 -35.50
C GLY A 20 5.96 -54.29 -35.60
N PRO A 21 7.24 -54.61 -35.95
CA PRO A 21 8.37 -53.69 -35.78
C PRO A 21 8.80 -52.98 -37.07
N THR A 22 9.23 -51.71 -36.99
CA THR A 22 10.04 -51.10 -38.06
C THR A 22 10.93 -49.95 -37.58
N ARG A 23 12.23 -50.18 -37.81
CA ARG A 23 13.30 -49.24 -38.24
C ARG A 23 13.67 -48.03 -37.38
N LEU A 24 14.93 -48.10 -36.92
CA LEU A 24 15.81 -47.03 -36.49
C LEU A 24 15.85 -45.89 -37.52
N GLY A 25 15.53 -44.67 -37.06
CA GLY A 25 15.72 -43.42 -37.79
C GLY A 25 15.94 -42.30 -36.79
N GLY A 26 17.09 -41.64 -36.86
CA GLY A 26 17.52 -40.64 -35.88
C GLY A 26 16.59 -39.43 -35.80
N HIS A 27 16.36 -38.97 -34.58
CA HIS A 27 15.72 -37.68 -34.29
C HIS A 27 16.67 -36.81 -33.49
N GLY A 28 17.10 -35.71 -34.12
CA GLY A 28 17.70 -34.59 -33.43
C GLY A 28 16.71 -34.05 -32.41
N ARG A 29 17.17 -33.90 -31.17
CA ARG A 29 16.44 -33.21 -30.10
C ARG A 29 16.31 -31.74 -30.46
N GLN A 30 15.18 -31.32 -31.01
CA GLN A 30 14.73 -29.94 -30.84
C GLN A 30 14.25 -29.79 -29.40
N GLN A 31 15.01 -29.07 -28.59
CA GLN A 31 14.54 -28.55 -27.31
C GLN A 31 13.48 -27.48 -27.61
N GLY A 32 12.21 -27.88 -27.60
CA GLY A 32 11.10 -26.93 -27.61
C GLY A 32 11.07 -26.19 -26.28
N SER A 33 11.51 -24.93 -26.28
CA SER A 33 11.31 -24.01 -25.17
C SER A 33 9.82 -23.89 -24.89
N HIS A 34 9.36 -24.53 -23.81
CA HIS A 34 8.00 -24.35 -23.31
C HIS A 34 7.93 -22.97 -22.68
N ALA A 35 7.62 -21.96 -23.49
CA ALA A 35 7.18 -20.67 -22.99
C ALA A 35 5.90 -20.91 -22.17
N ILE A 36 5.99 -20.79 -20.85
CA ILE A 36 4.82 -20.76 -19.97
C ILE A 36 4.04 -19.50 -20.35
N ARG A 37 3.01 -19.66 -21.19
CA ARG A 37 2.08 -18.60 -21.52
C ARG A 37 1.19 -18.38 -20.31
N VAL A 38 1.52 -17.37 -19.50
CA VAL A 38 0.64 -16.90 -18.44
C VAL A 38 -0.58 -16.28 -19.12
N GLU A 39 -1.69 -17.03 -19.17
CA GLU A 39 -2.96 -16.47 -19.62
C GLU A 39 -3.41 -15.41 -18.61
N HIS A 40 -3.35 -14.14 -19.02
CA HIS A 40 -4.03 -13.06 -18.31
C HIS A 40 -5.53 -13.33 -18.37
N LYS A 41 -6.09 -13.98 -17.34
CA LYS A 41 -7.54 -14.04 -17.16
C LYS A 41 -8.05 -12.60 -17.08
N MET A 42 -8.90 -12.26 -18.04
CA MET A 42 -9.64 -11.00 -18.06
C MET A 42 -10.31 -10.80 -16.69
N HIS A 43 -10.11 -9.61 -16.12
CA HIS A 43 -10.66 -9.27 -14.82
C HIS A 43 -12.19 -9.36 -14.87
N ALA A 44 -12.81 -9.78 -13.78
CA ALA A 44 -14.26 -9.87 -13.68
C ALA A 44 -14.90 -8.54 -14.16
N PRO A 45 -15.98 -8.58 -14.96
CA PRO A 45 -16.62 -7.38 -15.46
C PRO A 45 -17.06 -6.48 -14.30
N ILE A 46 -16.89 -5.16 -14.46
CA ILE A 46 -17.31 -4.16 -13.48
C ILE A 46 -18.81 -4.35 -13.26
N THR A 47 -19.19 -4.82 -12.07
CA THR A 47 -20.59 -4.88 -11.68
C THR A 47 -20.94 -3.52 -11.11
N LYS A 48 -21.88 -2.82 -11.75
CA LYS A 48 -22.35 -1.51 -11.26
C LYS A 48 -22.88 -1.64 -9.84
N GLY A 49 -22.59 -0.65 -9.01
CA GLY A 49 -23.04 -0.62 -7.62
C GLY A 49 -22.23 -1.47 -6.64
N ILE A 50 -21.09 -2.03 -7.05
CA ILE A 50 -20.19 -2.78 -6.16
C ILE A 50 -18.94 -1.94 -5.87
N LEU A 51 -18.66 -1.74 -4.58
CA LEU A 51 -17.38 -1.21 -4.11
C LEU A 51 -16.31 -2.30 -4.18
N ARG A 52 -15.25 -2.04 -4.94
CA ARG A 52 -14.08 -2.91 -5.03
C ARG A 52 -12.94 -2.29 -4.24
N VAL A 53 -12.40 -3.07 -3.31
CA VAL A 53 -11.24 -2.71 -2.48
C VAL A 53 -10.12 -3.67 -2.87
N VAL A 54 -9.02 -3.16 -3.40
CA VAL A 54 -7.99 -4.01 -4.02
C VAL A 54 -6.59 -3.55 -3.60
N PRO A 55 -5.91 -4.32 -2.74
CA PRO A 55 -4.49 -4.10 -2.47
C PRO A 55 -3.65 -4.43 -3.70
N LEU A 56 -2.69 -3.55 -4.01
CA LEU A 56 -1.64 -3.77 -5.01
C LEU A 56 -0.27 -4.05 -4.35
N GLY A 57 -0.16 -3.81 -3.05
CA GLY A 57 0.96 -4.15 -2.16
C GLY A 57 0.60 -3.83 -0.70
N GLY A 58 1.44 -4.26 0.24
CA GLY A 58 1.24 -4.05 1.69
C GLY A 58 0.38 -5.10 2.40
N VAL A 59 0.11 -6.25 1.75
CA VAL A 59 -0.63 -7.38 2.35
C VAL A 59 0.25 -8.63 2.31
N GLU A 60 0.38 -9.29 3.47
CA GLU A 60 1.32 -10.42 3.68
C GLU A 60 2.80 -10.03 3.44
N GLU A 61 3.12 -8.73 3.54
CA GLU A 61 4.45 -8.16 3.36
C GLU A 61 4.60 -6.86 4.16
N VAL A 62 5.85 -6.41 4.38
CA VAL A 62 6.14 -5.10 4.99
C VAL A 62 6.56 -4.11 3.91
N GLY A 63 5.82 -3.02 3.85
CA GLY A 63 5.99 -1.92 2.91
C GLY A 63 5.31 -2.13 1.56
N ARG A 64 5.70 -1.34 0.54
CA ARG A 64 5.03 -1.31 -0.78
C ARG A 64 3.52 -1.03 -0.66
N ASN A 65 3.11 -0.25 0.34
CA ASN A 65 1.71 0.04 0.61
C ASN A 65 1.08 0.78 -0.60
N MET A 66 0.06 0.16 -1.19
CA MET A 66 -0.73 0.75 -2.25
C MET A 66 -2.04 -0.01 -2.38
N MET A 67 -3.16 0.71 -2.28
CA MET A 67 -4.49 0.15 -2.47
C MET A 67 -5.35 1.07 -3.33
N PHE A 68 -6.26 0.50 -4.13
CA PHE A 68 -7.27 1.30 -4.81
C PHE A 68 -8.68 0.91 -4.42
N PHE A 69 -9.56 1.89 -4.50
CA PHE A 69 -11.00 1.77 -4.32
C PHE A 69 -11.67 2.14 -5.62
N GLU A 70 -12.52 1.27 -6.12
CA GLU A 70 -13.22 1.46 -7.38
C GLU A 70 -14.72 1.28 -7.16
N TYR A 71 -15.49 2.29 -7.54
CA TYR A 71 -16.95 2.25 -7.53
C TYR A 71 -17.47 2.83 -8.85
N ASN A 72 -18.12 1.98 -9.65
CA ASN A 72 -18.47 2.29 -11.05
C ASN A 72 -17.24 2.74 -11.86
N ASP A 73 -17.21 4.01 -12.28
CA ASP A 73 -16.18 4.60 -13.13
C ASP A 73 -15.20 5.50 -12.35
N ASP A 74 -15.32 5.57 -11.02
CA ASP A 74 -14.43 6.38 -10.19
C ASP A 74 -13.46 5.48 -9.45
N ILE A 75 -12.19 5.88 -9.44
CA ILE A 75 -11.11 5.22 -8.73
C ILE A 75 -10.38 6.25 -7.85
N ILE A 76 -10.14 5.90 -6.59
CA ILE A 76 -9.17 6.59 -5.73
C ILE A 76 -8.12 5.60 -5.28
N ILE A 77 -6.92 6.11 -5.00
CA ILE A 77 -5.78 5.31 -4.55
C ILE A 77 -5.35 5.84 -3.19
N ILE A 78 -5.04 4.93 -2.26
CA ILE A 78 -4.34 5.23 -1.02
C ILE A 78 -2.92 4.71 -1.13
N ASP A 79 -1.97 5.62 -0.90
CA ASP A 79 -0.53 5.42 -0.90
C ASP A 79 0.08 4.91 -2.22
N MET A 80 1.40 5.12 -2.36
CA MET A 80 2.24 4.68 -3.47
C MET A 80 3.64 4.36 -2.93
N GLY A 81 3.70 3.32 -2.10
CA GLY A 81 4.89 2.86 -1.41
C GLY A 81 5.88 2.06 -2.23
N LEU A 82 7.13 1.98 -1.76
CA LEU A 82 8.09 0.96 -2.18
C LEU A 82 8.40 -0.01 -1.03
N GLN A 83 9.00 -1.13 -1.34
CA GLN A 83 9.59 -2.03 -0.36
C GLN A 83 11.10 -2.10 -0.60
N PHE A 84 11.88 -2.06 0.48
CA PHE A 84 13.32 -2.30 0.41
C PHE A 84 13.60 -3.80 0.25
N PRO A 85 14.66 -4.16 -0.50
CA PRO A 85 15.06 -5.55 -0.72
C PRO A 85 15.38 -6.27 0.59
N GLU A 86 15.08 -7.56 0.64
CA GLU A 86 15.52 -8.46 1.70
C GLU A 86 16.84 -9.13 1.34
N GLU A 87 17.46 -9.85 2.29
CA GLU A 87 18.73 -10.58 2.08
C GLU A 87 18.70 -11.53 0.86
N ASN A 88 17.52 -12.01 0.49
CA ASN A 88 17.32 -12.97 -0.61
C ASN A 88 17.18 -12.30 -1.99
N THR A 89 17.32 -10.97 -2.10
CA THR A 89 17.18 -10.20 -3.35
C THR A 89 18.45 -9.41 -3.71
N PRO A 90 19.60 -10.07 -3.95
CA PRO A 90 20.84 -9.36 -4.26
C PRO A 90 20.75 -8.60 -5.59
N GLY A 91 21.15 -7.32 -5.57
CA GLY A 91 21.20 -6.45 -6.76
C GLY A 91 19.90 -5.72 -7.10
N ILE A 92 18.85 -5.85 -6.28
CA ILE A 92 17.61 -5.06 -6.38
C ILE A 92 17.71 -3.91 -5.38
N ASP A 93 17.47 -2.66 -5.80
CA ASP A 93 17.50 -1.50 -4.90
C ASP A 93 16.18 -1.29 -4.14
N PHE A 94 15.05 -1.60 -4.78
CA PHE A 94 13.69 -1.50 -4.22
C PHE A 94 12.67 -2.21 -5.12
N ILE A 95 11.50 -2.51 -4.56
CA ILE A 95 10.36 -3.15 -5.24
C ILE A 95 9.16 -2.20 -5.18
N ILE A 96 8.41 -2.05 -6.29
CA ILE A 96 7.23 -1.18 -6.39
C ILE A 96 5.96 -1.95 -6.80
N PRO A 97 4.74 -1.45 -6.50
CA PRO A 97 3.49 -2.10 -6.86
C PRO A 97 3.29 -2.26 -8.37
N ASN A 98 2.61 -3.33 -8.77
CA ASN A 98 2.22 -3.53 -10.17
C ASN A 98 0.87 -2.86 -10.47
N VAL A 99 0.92 -1.74 -11.19
CA VAL A 99 -0.27 -0.93 -11.53
C VAL A 99 -0.92 -1.29 -12.87
N THR A 100 -0.62 -2.46 -13.46
CA THR A 100 -1.10 -2.85 -14.80
C THR A 100 -2.62 -2.72 -14.94
N TYR A 101 -3.39 -3.08 -13.91
CA TYR A 101 -4.85 -2.92 -13.89
C TYR A 101 -5.31 -1.48 -14.11
N LEU A 102 -4.59 -0.51 -13.54
CA LEU A 102 -4.95 0.91 -13.55
C LEU A 102 -4.52 1.60 -14.85
N LYS A 103 -3.56 1.03 -15.60
CA LYS A 103 -3.03 1.64 -16.83
C LYS A 103 -4.08 1.88 -17.91
N SER A 104 -5.12 1.05 -18.03
CA SER A 104 -6.23 1.26 -18.96
C SER A 104 -7.35 2.15 -18.40
N LYS A 105 -7.28 2.51 -17.12
CA LYS A 105 -8.30 3.25 -16.36
C LYS A 105 -7.80 4.59 -15.81
N ARG A 106 -6.70 5.12 -16.35
CA ARG A 106 -6.09 6.38 -15.88
C ARG A 106 -7.09 7.54 -15.79
N LYS A 107 -8.04 7.62 -16.73
CA LYS A 107 -9.09 8.66 -16.77
C LYS A 107 -10.14 8.52 -15.66
N ASN A 108 -10.23 7.35 -15.04
CA ASN A 108 -11.13 7.03 -13.95
C ASN A 108 -10.51 7.38 -12.58
N ILE A 109 -9.19 7.56 -12.52
CA ILE A 109 -8.47 7.91 -11.29
C ILE A 109 -8.77 9.37 -10.95
N ARG A 110 -9.41 9.59 -9.79
CA ARG A 110 -9.85 10.90 -9.30
C ARG A 110 -8.81 11.57 -8.41
N GLY A 111 -7.94 10.79 -7.80
CA GLY A 111 -6.85 11.28 -6.96
C GLY A 111 -6.09 10.15 -6.28
N VAL A 112 -4.92 10.51 -5.75
CA VAL A 112 -4.13 9.67 -4.87
C VAL A 112 -4.05 10.37 -3.52
N ILE A 113 -4.37 9.66 -2.46
CA ILE A 113 -4.31 10.14 -1.08
C ILE A 113 -3.10 9.50 -0.44
N ILE A 114 -2.24 10.30 0.20
CA ILE A 114 -1.07 9.82 0.92
C ILE A 114 -1.31 9.98 2.41
N THR A 115 -1.18 8.88 3.15
CA THR A 115 -1.45 8.84 4.59
C THR A 115 -0.34 9.51 5.39
N HIS A 116 0.92 9.23 5.07
CA HIS A 116 2.09 9.80 5.74
C HIS A 116 3.38 9.69 4.91
N GLY A 117 4.47 10.25 5.43
CA GLY A 117 5.71 10.51 4.69
C GLY A 117 6.75 9.39 4.64
N HIS A 118 6.46 8.17 5.11
CA HIS A 118 7.42 7.06 5.01
C HIS A 118 7.55 6.53 3.58
N TYR A 119 8.73 6.00 3.24
CA TYR A 119 9.05 5.55 1.88
C TYR A 119 8.22 4.36 1.44
N ASP A 120 7.76 3.57 2.38
CA ASP A 120 6.83 2.50 2.11
C ASP A 120 5.38 2.94 1.89
N HIS A 121 5.12 4.26 1.91
CA HIS A 121 3.86 4.90 1.49
C HIS A 121 4.06 5.91 0.35
N ILE A 122 5.25 6.50 0.18
CA ILE A 122 5.51 7.54 -0.84
C ILE A 122 6.57 7.17 -1.89
N GLY A 123 7.35 6.12 -1.65
CA GLY A 123 8.59 5.88 -2.38
C GLY A 123 8.41 5.52 -3.85
N ALA A 124 7.26 4.95 -4.23
CA ALA A 124 6.97 4.60 -5.61
C ALA A 124 6.34 5.74 -6.43
N ILE A 125 6.01 6.89 -5.82
CA ILE A 125 5.39 8.04 -6.50
C ILE A 125 6.12 8.45 -7.79
N PRO A 126 7.46 8.65 -7.80
CA PRO A 126 8.17 9.09 -9.00
C PRO A 126 8.07 8.08 -10.17
N TYR A 127 7.91 6.80 -9.85
CA TYR A 127 7.88 5.72 -10.83
C TYR A 127 6.47 5.47 -11.37
N LEU A 128 5.45 5.64 -10.52
CA LEU A 128 4.06 5.27 -10.85
C LEU A 128 3.21 6.45 -11.34
N SER A 129 3.50 7.68 -10.93
CA SER A 129 2.63 8.84 -11.23
C SER A 129 2.35 9.00 -12.73
N GLY A 130 3.39 8.90 -13.58
CA GLY A 130 3.23 8.96 -15.03
C GLY A 130 2.43 7.79 -15.62
N GLU A 131 2.61 6.58 -15.09
CA GLU A 131 1.85 5.39 -15.53
C GLU A 131 0.36 5.49 -15.19
N LEU A 132 0.02 6.24 -14.14
CA LEU A 132 -1.35 6.47 -13.68
C LEU A 132 -2.00 7.69 -14.35
N GLY A 133 -1.31 8.38 -15.25
CA GLY A 133 -1.83 9.58 -15.92
C GLY A 133 -1.69 10.87 -15.12
N ALA A 134 -0.73 10.90 -14.19
CA ALA A 134 -0.42 12.04 -13.32
C ALA A 134 -1.62 12.59 -12.54
N PRO A 135 -2.34 11.74 -11.78
CA PRO A 135 -3.45 12.20 -10.94
C PRO A 135 -2.96 13.18 -9.86
N THR A 136 -3.87 14.01 -9.35
CA THR A 136 -3.60 14.87 -8.19
C THR A 136 -3.27 14.02 -6.97
N ILE A 137 -2.18 14.38 -6.29
CA ILE A 137 -1.72 13.75 -5.05
C ILE A 137 -2.09 14.65 -3.88
N TYR A 138 -2.89 14.15 -2.95
CA TYR A 138 -3.33 14.84 -1.74
C TYR A 138 -2.51 14.36 -0.55
N ALA A 139 -1.88 15.28 0.16
CA ALA A 139 -1.03 14.95 1.30
C ALA A 139 -1.01 16.09 2.33
N MET A 140 -0.79 15.73 3.60
CA MET A 140 -0.50 16.70 4.67
C MET A 140 0.81 17.47 4.39
N PRO A 141 1.03 18.66 4.98
CA PRO A 141 2.15 19.55 4.63
C PRO A 141 3.54 18.91 4.67
N LEU A 142 3.91 18.19 5.74
CA LEU A 142 5.21 17.52 5.87
C LEU A 142 5.33 16.40 4.83
N THR A 143 4.31 15.55 4.71
CA THR A 143 4.25 14.46 3.73
C THR A 143 4.43 15.01 2.31
N ARG A 144 3.74 16.09 1.96
CA ARG A 144 3.91 16.78 0.67
C ARG A 144 5.32 17.32 0.49
N ALA A 145 5.90 17.94 1.53
CA ALA A 145 7.28 18.45 1.47
C ALA A 145 8.28 17.32 1.20
N LEU A 146 8.10 16.14 1.80
CA LEU A 146 8.91 14.95 1.56
C LEU A 146 8.75 14.42 0.14
N ILE A 147 7.53 14.38 -0.39
CA ILE A 147 7.24 14.01 -1.79
C ILE A 147 7.95 14.96 -2.76
N LEU A 148 7.80 16.27 -2.57
CA LEU A 148 8.44 17.29 -3.41
C LEU A 148 9.96 17.26 -3.27
N LYS A 149 10.48 16.98 -2.07
CA LYS A 149 11.92 16.79 -1.84
C LYS A 149 12.43 15.60 -2.62
N ARG A 150 11.73 14.46 -2.58
CA ARG A 150 12.08 13.24 -3.32
C ARG A 150 12.03 13.48 -4.84
N GLN A 151 11.09 14.28 -5.32
CA GLN A 151 10.99 14.66 -6.72
C GLN A 151 12.24 15.39 -7.24
N GLN A 152 13.02 16.04 -6.37
CA GLN A 152 14.28 16.71 -6.77
C GLN A 152 15.34 15.72 -7.29
N ASP A 153 15.23 14.43 -6.98
CA ASP A 153 16.09 13.40 -7.54
C ASP A 153 15.65 12.97 -8.96
N PHE A 154 14.42 13.34 -9.36
CA PHE A 154 13.78 12.97 -10.63
C PHE A 154 13.41 14.20 -11.47
N LYS A 155 14.29 15.20 -11.55
CA LYS A 155 14.07 16.46 -12.30
C LYS A 155 13.76 16.26 -13.79
N HIS A 156 14.07 15.09 -14.34
CA HIS A 156 13.79 14.71 -15.73
C HIS A 156 12.32 14.29 -15.94
N LEU A 157 11.56 14.03 -14.87
CA LEU A 157 10.14 13.71 -14.93
C LEU A 157 9.27 14.97 -14.86
N PRO A 158 8.03 14.94 -15.38
CA PRO A 158 7.08 16.02 -15.23
C PRO A 158 6.84 16.42 -13.77
N ARG A 159 6.38 17.66 -13.57
CA ARG A 159 6.05 18.14 -12.24
C ARG A 159 4.86 17.35 -11.68
N LEU A 160 4.98 16.83 -10.46
CA LEU A 160 3.87 16.21 -9.74
C LEU A 160 2.79 17.26 -9.48
N ASN A 161 1.54 16.88 -9.72
CA ASN A 161 0.39 17.67 -9.30
C ASN A 161 0.05 17.30 -7.85
N THR A 162 0.29 18.20 -6.91
CA THR A 162 0.13 17.94 -5.48
C THR A 162 -0.73 19.02 -4.83
N GLU A 163 -1.67 18.62 -4.00
CA GLU A 163 -2.52 19.50 -3.20
C GLU A 163 -2.36 19.20 -1.71
N GLU A 164 -2.32 20.25 -0.89
CA GLU A 164 -2.25 20.11 0.55
C GLU A 164 -3.63 19.81 1.13
N ILE A 165 -3.67 18.88 2.08
CA ILE A 165 -4.84 18.62 2.92
C ILE A 165 -4.48 18.85 4.39
N ARG A 166 -5.52 18.96 5.21
CA ARG A 166 -5.48 18.99 6.67
C ARG A 166 -6.34 17.85 7.23
N ALA A 167 -6.18 17.50 8.50
CA ALA A 167 -6.99 16.46 9.15
C ALA A 167 -8.50 16.77 9.16
N ASP A 168 -8.89 18.05 9.08
CA ASP A 168 -10.27 18.52 8.98
C ASP A 168 -10.74 18.71 7.52
N SER A 169 -9.88 18.46 6.53
CA SER A 169 -10.24 18.58 5.13
C SER A 169 -11.24 17.51 4.69
N ARG A 170 -12.01 17.86 3.65
CA ARG A 170 -12.95 16.96 2.99
C ARG A 170 -12.79 17.09 1.48
N LEU A 171 -12.61 15.97 0.79
CA LEU A 171 -12.40 15.92 -0.65
C LEU A 171 -13.58 15.26 -1.35
N LYS A 172 -14.02 15.85 -2.47
CA LYS A 172 -14.96 15.21 -3.39
C LYS A 172 -14.22 14.68 -4.61
N LEU A 173 -14.04 13.36 -4.69
CA LEU A 173 -13.28 12.68 -5.73
C LEU A 173 -14.22 11.79 -6.55
N GLY A 174 -15.00 12.41 -7.45
CA GLY A 174 -16.10 11.73 -8.13
C GLY A 174 -17.21 11.35 -7.14
N ILE A 175 -17.60 10.08 -7.12
CA ILE A 175 -18.59 9.57 -6.16
C ILE A 175 -18.06 9.56 -4.73
N PHE A 176 -16.75 9.37 -4.53
CA PHE A 176 -16.12 9.30 -3.22
C PHE A 176 -16.14 10.65 -2.51
N ASP A 177 -16.61 10.64 -1.28
CA ASP A 177 -16.51 11.76 -0.36
C ASP A 177 -15.55 11.33 0.76
N VAL A 178 -14.40 11.98 0.84
CA VAL A 178 -13.27 11.54 1.64
C VAL A 178 -12.99 12.55 2.73
N GLU A 179 -12.89 12.09 3.96
CA GLU A 179 -12.41 12.89 5.09
C GLU A 179 -11.29 12.16 5.84
N PHE A 180 -10.57 12.89 6.68
CA PHE A 180 -9.37 12.39 7.34
C PHE A 180 -9.52 12.40 8.85
N PHE A 181 -8.72 11.63 9.57
CA PHE A 181 -8.65 11.74 11.03
C PHE A 181 -7.20 11.56 11.47
N HIS A 182 -6.77 12.38 12.44
CA HIS A 182 -5.40 12.35 12.93
C HIS A 182 -5.12 11.06 13.70
N VAL A 183 -3.95 10.47 13.45
CA VAL A 183 -3.42 9.33 14.20
C VAL A 183 -1.96 9.57 14.53
N ASN A 184 -1.50 9.06 15.68
CA ASN A 184 -0.07 9.13 15.99
C ASN A 184 0.68 8.05 15.23
N HIS A 185 1.89 8.38 14.78
CA HIS A 185 2.83 7.44 14.20
C HIS A 185 4.25 7.96 14.44
N ASN A 186 5.27 7.28 13.92
CA ASN A 186 6.67 7.69 14.10
C ASN A 186 7.09 8.84 13.17
N ILE A 187 6.14 9.41 12.42
CA ILE A 187 6.29 10.64 11.64
C ILE A 187 5.05 11.51 11.84
N PHE A 188 5.25 12.82 11.95
CA PHE A 188 4.14 13.79 12.01
C PHE A 188 3.28 13.73 10.74
N ASP A 189 2.13 14.41 10.78
CA ASP A 189 1.24 14.56 9.62
C ASP A 189 0.71 13.22 9.09
N THR A 190 0.51 12.27 9.99
CA THR A 190 -0.10 10.96 9.69
C THR A 190 -1.61 11.05 9.86
N VAL A 191 -2.34 10.67 8.81
CA VAL A 191 -3.80 10.67 8.82
C VAL A 191 -4.38 9.34 8.36
N GLY A 192 -5.38 8.87 9.09
CA GLY A 192 -6.31 7.87 8.59
C GLY A 192 -7.31 8.48 7.62
N VAL A 193 -7.95 7.64 6.81
CA VAL A 193 -8.82 8.04 5.71
C VAL A 193 -10.19 7.38 5.87
N ALA A 194 -11.25 8.17 5.93
CA ALA A 194 -12.63 7.69 5.87
C ALA A 194 -13.22 8.01 4.49
N ILE A 195 -13.59 6.96 3.76
CA ILE A 195 -14.12 7.01 2.40
C ILE A 195 -15.62 6.73 2.47
N HIS A 196 -16.42 7.77 2.28
CA HIS A 196 -17.86 7.66 2.15
C HIS A 196 -18.22 7.28 0.71
N THR A 197 -18.93 6.17 0.57
CA THR A 197 -19.40 5.64 -0.71
C THR A 197 -20.89 5.33 -0.65
N PRO A 198 -21.57 5.14 -1.79
CA PRO A 198 -22.95 4.67 -1.77
C PRO A 198 -23.14 3.27 -1.16
N ALA A 199 -22.07 2.48 -1.02
CA ALA A 199 -22.11 1.18 -0.35
C ALA A 199 -21.98 1.28 1.18
N GLY A 200 -21.41 2.37 1.69
CA GLY A 200 -21.09 2.57 3.10
C GLY A 200 -19.74 3.25 3.32
N ILE A 201 -19.36 3.45 4.58
CA ILE A 201 -18.10 4.09 4.99
C ILE A 201 -16.99 3.04 5.08
N VAL A 202 -15.86 3.29 4.41
CA VAL A 202 -14.63 2.51 4.58
C VAL A 202 -13.58 3.33 5.30
N CYS A 203 -13.03 2.81 6.38
CA CYS A 203 -11.95 3.45 7.13
C CYS A 203 -10.62 2.74 6.87
N HIS A 204 -9.59 3.49 6.48
CA HIS A 204 -8.20 3.05 6.39
C HIS A 204 -7.42 3.74 7.52
N THR A 205 -6.82 3.00 8.45
CA THR A 205 -6.17 3.60 9.63
C THR A 205 -4.88 4.34 9.32
N ALA A 206 -4.22 3.99 8.20
CA ALA A 206 -2.78 4.18 8.00
C ALA A 206 -1.97 3.34 8.98
N ASP A 207 -0.65 3.50 8.97
CA ASP A 207 0.20 3.04 10.04
C ASP A 207 -0.05 3.92 11.26
N PHE A 208 -0.26 3.31 12.43
CA PHE A 208 -0.65 4.08 13.59
C PHE A 208 -0.20 3.44 14.90
N LYS A 209 -0.17 4.29 15.93
CA LYS A 209 -0.15 3.93 17.33
C LYS A 209 -1.09 4.87 18.07
N PHE A 210 -1.51 4.47 19.26
CA PHE A 210 -2.18 5.37 20.19
C PHE A 210 -1.17 5.85 21.22
N ASP A 211 -0.87 7.15 21.19
CA ASP A 211 -0.06 7.81 22.20
C ASP A 211 -0.86 8.96 22.80
N ASN A 212 -1.09 8.92 24.11
CA ASN A 212 -1.83 9.97 24.81
C ASN A 212 -0.93 11.13 25.26
N ASN A 213 0.40 10.96 25.18
CA ASN A 213 1.38 11.98 25.51
C ASN A 213 2.49 12.06 24.43
N PRO A 214 2.15 12.24 23.15
CA PRO A 214 3.16 12.28 22.09
C PRO A 214 4.06 13.52 22.22
N VAL A 215 5.29 13.44 21.72
CA VAL A 215 6.25 14.55 21.81
C VAL A 215 6.18 15.40 20.54
N GLY A 216 5.73 16.64 20.68
CA GLY A 216 5.63 17.57 19.54
C GLY A 216 4.46 17.31 18.57
N ASP A 217 3.56 16.39 18.90
CA ASP A 217 2.32 16.08 18.17
C ASP A 217 1.10 16.23 19.09
N VAL A 218 -0.10 16.10 18.52
CA VAL A 218 -1.35 15.97 19.29
C VAL A 218 -1.78 14.50 19.37
N PRO A 219 -2.49 14.05 20.43
CA PRO A 219 -3.04 12.71 20.46
C PRO A 219 -3.98 12.41 19.28
N ALA A 220 -4.13 11.14 18.94
CA ALA A 220 -5.08 10.67 17.93
C ALA A 220 -6.50 11.25 18.14
N ASP A 221 -7.21 11.50 17.04
CA ASP A 221 -8.55 12.12 17.08
C ASP A 221 -9.64 11.09 17.41
N TYR A 222 -9.70 10.71 18.68
CA TYR A 222 -10.70 9.76 19.19
C TYR A 222 -12.13 10.25 18.96
N ALA A 223 -12.39 11.55 19.02
CA ALA A 223 -13.72 12.12 18.82
C ALA A 223 -14.21 11.89 17.39
N LYS A 224 -13.35 12.08 16.40
CA LYS A 224 -13.69 11.81 15.00
C LYS A 224 -13.82 10.32 14.71
N MET A 225 -12.98 9.47 15.32
CA MET A 225 -13.12 8.01 15.24
C MET A 225 -14.46 7.54 15.82
N GLU A 226 -14.85 8.06 16.99
CA GLU A 226 -16.13 7.74 17.64
C GLU A 226 -17.31 8.17 16.77
N ARG A 227 -17.29 9.40 16.22
CA ARG A 227 -18.32 9.86 15.28
C ARG A 227 -18.44 8.93 14.07
N LEU A 228 -17.33 8.56 13.43
CA LEU A 228 -17.33 7.64 12.28
C LEU A 228 -17.90 6.26 12.66
N ALA A 229 -17.57 5.76 13.85
CA ALA A 229 -18.13 4.51 14.35
C ALA A 229 -19.65 4.59 14.56
N GLN A 230 -20.14 5.72 15.09
CA GLN A 230 -21.58 5.97 15.28
C GLN A 230 -22.34 6.12 13.95
N GLU A 231 -21.70 6.64 12.90
CA GLU A 231 -22.27 6.75 11.55
C GLU A 231 -22.42 5.39 10.83
N GLY A 232 -21.68 4.37 11.29
CA GLY A 232 -21.74 3.01 10.75
C GLY A 232 -20.65 2.75 9.70
N VAL A 233 -19.52 2.22 10.17
CA VAL A 233 -18.42 1.77 9.30
C VAL A 233 -18.73 0.41 8.69
N LEU A 234 -18.72 0.33 7.36
CA LEU A 234 -18.90 -0.91 6.60
C LEU A 234 -17.65 -1.79 6.65
N LEU A 235 -16.48 -1.17 6.49
CA LEU A 235 -15.19 -1.86 6.43
C LEU A 235 -14.14 -1.04 7.16
N LEU A 236 -13.46 -1.66 8.12
CA LEU A 236 -12.24 -1.13 8.72
C LEU A 236 -11.04 -1.89 8.16
N MET A 237 -10.06 -1.15 7.67
CA MET A 237 -8.77 -1.65 7.23
C MET A 237 -7.72 -1.08 8.17
N SER A 238 -7.16 -1.94 9.00
CA SER A 238 -6.25 -1.57 10.07
C SER A 238 -4.84 -2.08 9.78
N ASP A 239 -3.84 -1.29 10.16
CA ASP A 239 -2.46 -1.77 10.29
C ASP A 239 -2.42 -3.01 11.21
N SER A 240 -1.58 -3.98 10.82
CA SER A 240 -1.41 -5.27 11.48
C SER A 240 0.04 -5.55 11.89
N THR A 241 0.96 -4.61 11.68
CA THR A 241 2.39 -4.73 11.98
C THR A 241 2.67 -5.08 13.45
N GLY A 242 1.82 -4.61 14.36
CA GLY A 242 1.88 -4.90 15.79
C GLY A 242 0.99 -6.04 16.27
N ALA A 243 0.19 -6.67 15.40
CA ALA A 243 -0.95 -7.50 15.82
C ALA A 243 -0.58 -8.75 16.63
N GLU A 244 0.63 -9.28 16.47
CA GLU A 244 1.10 -10.44 17.23
C GLU A 244 1.64 -10.09 18.63
N ARG A 245 1.83 -8.80 18.93
CA ARG A 245 2.39 -8.33 20.21
C ARG A 245 1.27 -7.82 21.12
N PRO A 246 1.01 -8.48 22.26
CA PRO A 246 0.01 -7.99 23.21
C PRO A 246 0.48 -6.71 23.93
N GLY A 247 -0.47 -5.92 24.41
CA GLY A 247 -0.22 -4.70 25.17
C GLY A 247 -0.28 -3.44 24.31
N HIS A 248 0.53 -2.45 24.67
CA HIS A 248 0.52 -1.12 24.04
C HIS A 248 1.96 -0.66 23.77
N SER A 249 2.10 0.19 22.76
CA SER A 249 3.36 0.91 22.50
C SER A 249 3.69 1.86 23.66
N ILE A 250 4.97 2.00 23.97
CA ILE A 250 5.46 2.97 24.95
C ILE A 250 5.25 4.38 24.38
N SER A 251 4.86 5.34 25.22
CA SER A 251 4.70 6.73 24.83
C SER A 251 6.05 7.35 24.46
N GLU A 252 6.08 8.23 23.46
CA GLU A 252 7.29 8.95 23.08
C GLU A 252 7.86 9.79 24.22
N LYS A 253 7.00 10.30 25.11
CA LYS A 253 7.43 11.06 26.29
C LYS A 253 8.19 10.19 27.29
N ASP A 254 7.79 8.94 27.45
CA ASP A 254 8.51 8.00 28.30
C ASP A 254 9.87 7.65 27.66
N ILE A 255 9.93 7.55 26.33
CA ILE A 255 11.19 7.32 25.60
C ILE A 255 12.12 8.53 25.76
N GLU A 256 11.61 9.76 25.64
CA GLU A 256 12.35 11.01 25.85
C GLU A 256 12.97 11.07 27.25
N GLN A 257 12.18 10.84 28.30
CA GLN A 257 12.67 10.85 29.68
C GLN A 257 13.77 9.80 29.92
N ASN A 258 13.58 8.58 29.40
CA ASN A 258 14.59 7.54 29.52
C ASN A 258 15.89 7.89 28.78
N LEU A 259 15.79 8.54 27.60
CA LEU A 259 16.96 9.01 26.87
C LEU A 259 17.69 10.14 27.59
N GLU A 260 16.96 11.11 28.16
CA GLU A 260 17.52 12.17 28.99
C GLU A 260 18.32 11.60 30.16
N GLU A 261 17.75 10.65 30.90
CA GLU A 261 18.45 9.99 32.00
C GLU A 261 19.74 9.28 31.55
N ILE A 262 19.72 8.60 30.40
CA ILE A 262 20.90 7.92 29.85
C ILE A 262 21.97 8.95 29.47
N PHE A 263 21.59 10.07 28.87
CA PHE A 263 22.50 11.13 28.47
C PHE A 263 23.15 11.81 29.67
N GLU A 264 22.37 12.12 30.71
CA GLU A 264 22.88 12.73 31.95
C GLU A 264 23.89 11.84 32.67
N LYS A 265 23.65 10.53 32.71
CA LYS A 265 24.53 9.56 33.40
C LYS A 265 25.79 9.21 32.61
N SER A 266 25.86 9.57 31.34
CA SER A 266 26.96 9.19 30.43
C SER A 266 28.20 10.08 30.62
N LYS A 267 29.34 9.48 30.96
CA LYS A 267 30.62 10.19 31.18
C LYS A 267 31.50 10.32 29.93
N GLY A 268 31.12 9.66 28.84
CA GLY A 268 31.88 9.59 27.59
C GLY A 268 31.16 10.28 26.43
N ARG A 269 31.71 10.14 25.22
CA ARG A 269 31.02 10.57 23.99
C ARG A 269 29.79 9.70 23.77
N ILE A 270 28.67 10.33 23.46
CA ILE A 270 27.41 9.68 23.10
C ILE A 270 27.33 9.62 21.56
N SER A 271 26.86 8.49 21.03
CA SER A 271 26.54 8.33 19.62
C SER A 271 25.14 7.74 19.51
N ASP A 272 24.22 8.48 18.92
CA ASP A 272 22.84 8.06 18.69
C ASP A 272 22.64 7.67 17.22
N ILE A 273 21.95 6.55 17.00
CA ILE A 273 21.65 6.00 15.67
C ILE A 273 20.14 5.72 15.64
N SER A 274 19.41 6.58 14.93
CA SER A 274 17.96 6.48 14.77
C SER A 274 17.57 6.25 13.30
N LYS A 275 16.40 5.63 13.08
CA LYS A 275 15.87 5.43 11.73
C LYS A 275 15.51 6.80 11.12
N SER A 276 16.05 7.08 9.94
CA SER A 276 15.58 8.22 9.16
C SER A 276 14.21 7.91 8.54
N PRO A 277 13.41 8.93 8.19
CA PRO A 277 12.16 8.74 7.43
C PRO A 277 12.33 8.01 6.08
N ARG A 278 13.57 7.73 5.66
CA ARG A 278 13.90 7.03 4.42
C ARG A 278 13.86 5.50 4.50
N GLY A 279 13.62 4.90 5.67
CA GLY A 279 13.61 3.44 5.80
C GLY A 279 12.76 2.95 6.96
N SER A 280 11.57 2.45 6.63
CA SER A 280 10.74 1.55 7.45
C SER A 280 11.19 0.12 7.19
#